data_AF-A0A3D3XGT0-F1
#
_entry.id   AF-A0A3D3XGT0-F1
#
_cell.length_a   1.000
_cell.length_b   1.000
_cell.length_c   1.000
_cell.angle_alpha   90.00
_cell.angle_beta   90.00
_cell.angle_gamma   90.00
#
_symmetry.space_group_name_H-M   'P 1'
#
loop_
_entity.id
_entity.type
_entity.pdbx_description
1 polymer ?
#
loop_
_entity_poly.entity_id
_entity_poly.type
_entity_poly.pdbx_seq_one_letter_code
_entity_poly.pdbx_strand_id
1 'polypeptide(L)'
;MKLPILDHLKSLATYQPGRPIEEVARELKIPFNEVIKLASNENPLGPSPKAIQAMQDALPSVHLYPDGNVFYLKNKMANHLDVSPKSLVFGNGSNELIEWIGHVLLSEKSNIVVSQYCFAIYPIIAAMFGAQTKTVSAKHYGHDLHAMAEAVDQRTRVVFVANPNNPTG
;
A
#
# COMPACT_ATOMS: atom_id res chain seq x y z
N MET A 1 -8.34 9.55 30.16
CA MET A 1 -6.87 9.48 30.30
C MET A 1 -6.27 9.70 28.93
N LYS A 2 -5.37 10.67 28.73
CA LYS A 2 -4.61 10.81 27.48
C LYS A 2 -3.31 10.03 27.65
N LEU A 3 -3.12 8.97 26.87
CA LEU A 3 -1.84 8.25 26.83
C LEU A 3 -0.81 9.12 26.09
N PRO A 4 0.48 9.10 26.51
CA PRO A 4 1.53 9.80 25.78
C PRO A 4 1.69 9.18 24.39
N ILE A 5 1.81 10.04 23.37
CA ILE A 5 2.10 9.65 21.98
C ILE A 5 3.50 10.13 21.59
N LEU A 6 4.16 9.41 20.67
CA LEU A 6 5.46 9.79 20.13
C LEU A 6 5.38 11.16 19.44
N ASP A 7 6.43 11.98 19.59
CA ASP A 7 6.40 13.38 19.14
C ASP A 7 6.23 13.52 17.62
N HIS A 8 6.89 12.67 16.83
CA HIS A 8 6.79 12.68 15.37
C HIS A 8 5.38 12.32 14.85
N LEU A 9 4.53 11.70 15.68
CA LEU A 9 3.14 11.40 15.31
C LEU A 9 2.22 12.62 15.47
N LYS A 10 2.63 13.65 16.20
CA LYS A 10 1.80 14.85 16.44
C LYS A 10 1.57 15.68 15.17
N SER A 11 2.49 15.62 14.21
CA SER A 11 2.40 16.33 12.93
C SER A 11 1.87 15.45 11.78
N LEU A 12 1.64 14.16 12.02
CA LEU A 12 1.13 13.26 11.01
C LEU A 12 -0.34 13.57 10.72
N ALA A 13 -0.62 13.99 9.49
CA ALA A 13 -1.98 14.21 9.04
C ALA A 13 -2.77 12.90 9.06
N THR A 14 -4.04 12.98 9.44
CA THR A 14 -4.95 11.83 9.35
C THR A 14 -5.15 11.45 7.89
N TYR A 15 -4.86 10.19 7.54
CA TYR A 15 -5.16 9.66 6.23
C TYR A 15 -6.67 9.71 5.97
N GLN A 16 -7.06 10.29 4.84
CA GLN A 16 -8.45 10.33 4.41
C GLN A 16 -8.66 9.23 3.37
N PRO A 17 -9.36 8.13 3.72
CA PRO A 17 -9.67 7.09 2.74
C PRO A 17 -10.62 7.63 1.66
N GLY A 18 -10.65 6.94 0.53
CA GLY A 18 -11.63 7.22 -0.52
C GLY A 18 -13.06 7.13 0.01
N ARG A 19 -13.93 8.02 -0.48
CA ARG A 19 -15.30 8.15 0.01
C ARG A 19 -16.15 6.91 -0.33
N PRO A 20 -16.91 6.34 0.63
CA PRO A 20 -17.87 5.27 0.34
C PRO A 20 -18.98 5.74 -0.61
N ILE A 21 -19.46 4.82 -1.45
CA ILE A 21 -20.53 5.11 -2.42
C ILE A 21 -21.81 5.56 -1.70
N GLU A 22 -22.13 4.90 -0.59
CA GLU A 22 -23.29 5.17 0.26
C GLU A 22 -23.25 6.58 0.85
N GLU A 23 -22.07 7.05 1.23
CA GLU A 23 -21.87 8.39 1.78
C GLU A 23 -22.14 9.45 0.70
N VAL A 24 -21.56 9.27 -0.48
CA VAL A 24 -21.74 10.16 -1.63
C VAL A 24 -23.22 10.21 -2.05
N ALA A 25 -23.88 9.05 -2.15
CA ALA A 25 -25.29 8.95 -2.51
C ALA A 25 -26.18 9.73 -1.52
N ARG A 26 -25.95 9.56 -0.22
CA ARG A 26 -26.69 10.23 0.85
C ARG A 26 -26.51 11.75 0.82
N GLU A 27 -25.29 12.23 0.62
CA GLU A 27 -25.01 13.67 0.56
C GLU A 27 -25.61 14.35 -0.67
N LEU A 28 -25.49 13.70 -1.83
CA LEU A 28 -26.01 14.21 -3.09
C LEU A 28 -27.51 13.96 -3.27
N LYS A 29 -28.14 13.20 -2.35
CA LYS A 29 -29.56 12.79 -2.38
C LYS A 29 -29.93 12.07 -3.67
N ILE A 30 -29.04 11.20 -4.14
CA ILE A 30 -29.26 10.34 -5.33
C ILE A 30 -29.31 8.87 -4.93
N PRO A 31 -29.99 8.01 -5.70
CA PRO A 31 -29.95 6.57 -5.49
C PRO A 31 -28.52 6.02 -5.54
N PHE A 32 -28.20 5.09 -4.63
CA PHE A 32 -26.87 4.47 -4.55
C PHE A 32 -26.42 3.83 -5.87
N ASN A 33 -27.34 3.21 -6.60
CA ASN A 33 -27.09 2.55 -7.88
C ASN A 33 -26.84 3.52 -9.04
N GLU A 34 -27.02 4.83 -8.85
CA GLU A 34 -26.67 5.86 -9.83
C GLU A 34 -25.25 6.42 -9.62
N VAL A 35 -24.59 6.06 -8.51
CA VAL A 35 -23.21 6.48 -8.24
C VAL A 35 -22.24 5.59 -9.00
N ILE A 36 -21.48 6.18 -9.92
CA ILE A 36 -20.42 5.50 -10.66
C ILE A 36 -19.08 5.77 -9.95
N LYS A 37 -18.48 4.74 -9.34
CA LYS A 37 -17.20 4.84 -8.61
C LYS A 37 -16.01 4.62 -9.54
N LEU A 38 -15.19 5.67 -9.74
CA LEU A 38 -13.97 5.64 -10.57
C LEU A 38 -12.75 6.23 -9.83
N ALA A 39 -12.74 6.18 -8.50
CA ALA A 39 -11.82 6.96 -7.66
C ALA A 39 -10.78 6.13 -6.88
N SER A 40 -10.75 4.80 -7.03
CA SER A 40 -9.92 3.92 -6.17
C SER A 40 -9.15 2.83 -6.91
N ASN A 41 -9.05 2.92 -8.24
CA ASN A 41 -8.38 1.91 -9.09
C ASN A 41 -8.90 0.47 -8.88
N GLU A 42 -10.14 0.32 -8.40
CA GLU A 42 -10.81 -0.97 -8.30
C GLU A 42 -11.09 -1.52 -9.71
N ASN A 43 -11.08 -2.84 -9.87
CA ASN A 43 -11.41 -3.45 -11.16
C ASN A 43 -12.92 -3.32 -11.42
N PRO A 44 -13.35 -2.54 -12.43
CA PRO A 44 -14.78 -2.32 -12.70
C PRO A 44 -15.51 -3.58 -13.20
N LEU A 45 -14.76 -4.60 -13.65
CA LEU A 45 -15.33 -5.88 -14.10
C LEU A 45 -15.68 -6.82 -12.94
N GLY A 46 -15.29 -6.47 -11.71
CA GLY A 46 -15.44 -7.34 -10.55
C GLY A 46 -14.43 -8.49 -10.52
N PRO A 47 -14.56 -9.41 -9.53
CA PRO A 47 -13.68 -10.57 -9.41
C PRO A 47 -13.95 -11.61 -10.49
N SER A 48 -12.95 -12.46 -10.76
CA SER A 48 -13.10 -13.62 -11.65
C SER A 48 -14.25 -14.54 -11.19
N PRO A 49 -15.07 -15.11 -12.11
CA PRO A 49 -16.07 -16.11 -11.76
C PRO A 49 -15.51 -17.31 -10.99
N LYS A 50 -14.26 -17.72 -11.29
CA LYS A 50 -13.56 -18.79 -10.56
C LYS A 50 -13.22 -18.40 -9.12
N ALA A 51 -12.91 -17.12 -8.89
CA ALA A 51 -12.66 -16.61 -7.55
C ALA A 51 -13.95 -16.52 -6.73
N ILE A 52 -15.07 -16.13 -7.36
CA ILE A 52 -16.40 -16.14 -6.73
C ILE A 52 -16.75 -17.56 -6.25
N GLN A 53 -16.62 -18.57 -7.13
CA GLN A 53 -16.88 -19.96 -6.76
C GLN A 53 -15.99 -20.42 -5.60
N ALA A 54 -14.68 -20.16 -5.67
CA ALA A 54 -13.76 -20.54 -4.60
C ALA A 54 -14.08 -19.88 -3.25
N MET A 55 -14.54 -18.61 -3.25
CA MET A 55 -15.01 -17.96 -2.04
C MET A 55 -16.26 -18.63 -1.48
N GLN A 56 -17.24 -18.97 -2.32
CA GLN A 56 -18.45 -19.68 -1.91
C GLN A 56 -18.14 -21.04 -1.30
N ASP A 57 -17.24 -21.80 -1.92
CA ASP A 57 -16.82 -23.11 -1.43
C ASP A 57 -16.10 -23.00 -0.07
N ALA A 58 -15.40 -21.90 0.18
CA ALA A 58 -14.69 -21.65 1.43
C ALA A 58 -15.60 -21.19 2.58
N LEU A 59 -16.77 -20.59 2.30
CA LEU A 59 -17.68 -20.00 3.30
C LEU A 59 -17.96 -20.89 4.53
N PRO A 60 -18.21 -22.21 4.41
CA PRO A 60 -18.46 -23.06 5.57
C PRO A 60 -17.30 -23.12 6.58
N SER A 61 -16.08 -22.80 6.16
CA SER A 61 -14.85 -22.97 6.94
C SER A 61 -14.30 -21.68 7.56
N VAL A 62 -14.89 -20.51 7.28
CA VAL A 62 -14.35 -19.18 7.69
C VAL A 62 -14.31 -18.93 9.19
N HIS A 63 -14.94 -19.81 9.99
CA HIS A 63 -14.87 -19.80 11.45
C HIS A 63 -13.55 -20.38 12.00
N LEU A 64 -12.73 -21.00 11.14
CA LEU A 64 -11.44 -21.56 11.48
C LEU A 64 -10.33 -20.58 11.13
N TYR A 65 -9.24 -20.63 11.89
CA TYR A 65 -8.03 -19.91 11.51
C TYR A 65 -7.52 -20.40 10.15
N PRO A 66 -7.04 -19.49 9.27
CA PRO A 66 -6.43 -19.89 8.02
C PRO A 66 -5.08 -20.58 8.28
N ASP A 67 -4.53 -21.21 7.25
CA ASP A 67 -3.13 -21.62 7.25
C ASP A 67 -2.21 -20.40 7.38
N GLY A 68 -1.67 -20.20 8.58
CA GLY A 68 -0.79 -19.06 8.89
C GLY A 68 0.51 -19.02 8.08
N ASN A 69 0.94 -20.16 7.50
CA ASN A 69 2.12 -20.20 6.64
C ASN A 69 1.81 -19.95 5.16
N VAL A 70 0.52 -19.88 4.81
CA VAL A 70 0.02 -19.66 3.46
C VAL A 70 0.60 -20.65 2.45
N PHE A 71 0.80 -21.90 2.87
CA PHE A 71 1.58 -22.95 2.19
C PHE A 71 1.13 -23.15 0.74
N TYR A 72 -0.17 -23.37 0.52
CA TYR A 72 -0.70 -23.68 -0.82
C TYR A 72 -0.55 -22.51 -1.79
N LEU A 73 -0.88 -21.28 -1.36
CA LEU A 73 -0.71 -20.09 -2.20
C LEU A 73 0.77 -19.82 -2.47
N LYS A 74 1.62 -19.91 -1.45
CA LYS A 74 3.05 -19.68 -1.55
C LYS A 74 3.70 -20.61 -2.56
N ASN A 75 3.44 -21.91 -2.50
CA ASN A 75 3.99 -22.87 -3.47
C ASN A 75 3.47 -22.63 -4.88
N LYS A 76 2.17 -22.32 -5.03
CA LYS A 76 1.57 -22.04 -6.34
C LYS A 76 2.17 -20.79 -6.98
N MET A 77 2.34 -19.71 -6.20
CA MET A 77 2.95 -18.47 -6.67
C MET A 77 4.44 -18.64 -6.97
N ALA A 78 5.18 -19.36 -6.12
CA ALA A 78 6.59 -19.65 -6.34
C ALA A 78 6.82 -20.36 -7.68
N ASN A 79 6.02 -21.39 -7.98
CA ASN A 79 6.08 -22.10 -9.26
C ASN A 79 5.68 -21.21 -10.44
N HIS A 80 4.64 -20.38 -10.27
CA HIS A 80 4.18 -19.49 -11.35
C HIS A 80 5.21 -18.40 -11.70
N LEU A 81 5.92 -17.88 -10.70
CA LEU A 81 6.92 -16.83 -10.83
C LEU A 81 8.34 -17.37 -11.08
N ASP A 82 8.53 -18.69 -11.05
CA ASP A 82 9.83 -19.35 -11.13
C ASP A 82 10.84 -18.88 -10.07
N VAL A 83 10.40 -18.85 -8.81
CA VAL A 83 11.22 -18.44 -7.66
C VAL A 83 11.14 -19.44 -6.51
N SER A 84 12.08 -19.36 -5.57
CA SER A 84 12.00 -20.13 -4.33
C SER A 84 10.83 -19.67 -3.46
N PRO A 85 10.08 -20.58 -2.82
CA PRO A 85 9.08 -20.21 -1.80
C PRO A 85 9.62 -19.34 -0.66
N LYS A 86 10.94 -19.42 -0.38
CA LYS A 86 11.62 -18.60 0.63
C LYS A 86 11.74 -17.12 0.23
N SER A 87 11.55 -16.81 -1.06
CA SER A 87 11.59 -15.44 -1.60
C SER A 87 10.23 -14.74 -1.53
N LEU A 88 9.18 -15.42 -1.03
CA LEU A 88 7.82 -14.88 -0.99
C LEU A 88 7.35 -14.60 0.44
N VAL A 89 6.87 -13.38 0.63
CA VAL A 89 6.18 -12.93 1.84
C VAL A 89 4.76 -12.50 1.47
N PHE A 90 3.80 -12.79 2.34
CA PHE A 90 2.39 -12.48 2.13
C PHE A 90 1.89 -11.63 3.30
N GLY A 91 1.09 -10.62 2.97
CA GLY A 91 0.44 -9.75 3.93
C GLY A 91 -0.98 -9.39 3.45
N ASN A 92 -1.70 -8.63 4.26
CA ASN A 92 -3.05 -8.15 4.02
C ASN A 92 -3.05 -6.97 3.05
N GLY A 93 -2.59 -7.23 1.82
CA GLY A 93 -2.34 -6.22 0.79
C GLY A 93 -0.93 -5.64 0.88
N SER A 94 -0.49 -5.01 -0.21
CA SER A 94 0.88 -4.48 -0.33
C SER A 94 1.19 -3.35 0.66
N ASN A 95 0.17 -2.64 1.16
CA ASN A 95 0.36 -1.58 2.16
C ASN A 95 0.94 -2.12 3.47
N GLU A 96 0.48 -3.29 3.93
CA GLU A 96 1.02 -3.92 5.14
C GLU A 96 2.50 -4.30 4.94
N LEU A 97 2.85 -4.82 3.76
CA LEU A 97 4.24 -5.13 3.43
C LEU A 97 5.12 -3.87 3.39
N ILE A 98 4.59 -2.74 2.89
CA ILE A 98 5.29 -1.45 2.93
C ILE A 98 5.46 -0.96 4.37
N GLU A 99 4.46 -1.16 5.24
CA GLU A 99 4.58 -0.84 6.65
C GLU A 99 5.64 -1.71 7.35
N TRP A 100 5.74 -3.00 7.02
CA TRP A 100 6.78 -3.88 7.57
C TRP A 100 8.19 -3.42 7.20
N ILE A 101 8.39 -2.88 5.99
CA ILE A 101 9.64 -2.21 5.62
C ILE A 101 9.91 -1.05 6.60
N GLY A 102 8.87 -0.28 6.96
CA GLY A 102 8.92 0.74 8.00
C GLY A 102 9.43 0.22 9.34
N HIS A 103 8.79 -0.83 9.88
CA HIS A 103 9.16 -1.46 11.16
C HIS A 103 10.61 -1.96 11.17
N VAL A 104 11.09 -2.50 10.05
CA VAL A 104 12.41 -3.14 9.97
C VAL A 104 13.52 -2.13 9.71
N LEU A 105 13.26 -1.08 8.91
CA LEU A 105 14.32 -0.24 8.36
C LEU A 105 14.25 1.24 8.76
N LEU A 106 13.12 1.73 9.28
CA LEU A 106 12.92 3.16 9.50
C LEU A 106 13.00 3.55 10.98
N SER A 107 13.50 4.76 11.19
CA SER A 107 13.61 5.47 12.47
C SER A 107 13.87 6.95 12.23
N GLU A 108 13.86 7.77 13.28
CA GLU A 108 14.23 9.19 13.25
C GLU A 108 15.62 9.47 12.66
N LYS A 109 16.52 8.47 12.69
CA LYS A 109 17.88 8.57 12.13
C LYS A 109 17.95 8.19 10.65
N SER A 110 16.87 7.72 10.05
CA SER A 110 16.82 7.28 8.65
C SER A 110 16.11 8.28 7.73
N ASN A 111 16.24 8.07 6.42
CA ASN A 111 15.40 8.71 5.42
C ASN A 111 14.97 7.74 4.32
N ILE A 112 13.91 8.11 3.60
CA ILE A 112 13.48 7.48 2.36
C ILE A 112 13.64 8.44 1.19
N VAL A 113 13.78 7.90 -0.03
CA VAL A 113 13.74 8.68 -1.28
C VAL A 113 12.49 8.29 -2.09
N VAL A 114 11.76 9.31 -2.55
CA VAL A 114 10.54 9.15 -3.37
C VAL A 114 10.50 10.19 -4.49
N SER A 115 9.74 9.92 -5.55
CA SER A 115 9.39 10.93 -6.56
C SER A 115 8.31 11.90 -6.04
N GLN A 116 8.26 13.12 -6.61
CA GLN A 116 7.30 14.18 -6.30
C GLN A 116 5.84 13.71 -6.37
N TYR A 117 5.54 12.81 -7.31
CA TYR A 117 4.22 12.21 -7.47
C TYR A 117 4.27 10.73 -7.14
N CYS A 118 4.65 10.40 -5.91
CA CYS A 118 4.66 9.03 -5.43
C CYS A 118 3.33 8.65 -4.77
N PHE A 119 3.14 7.35 -4.54
CA PHE A 119 1.99 6.85 -3.81
C PHE A 119 2.00 7.37 -2.37
N ALA A 120 0.88 7.93 -1.92
CA ALA A 120 0.78 8.67 -0.66
C ALA A 120 1.20 7.88 0.59
N ILE A 121 1.14 6.55 0.55
CA ILE A 121 1.51 5.72 1.70
C ILE A 121 3.00 5.82 2.05
N TYR A 122 3.91 6.05 1.08
CA TYR A 122 5.35 6.07 1.34
C TYR A 122 5.76 7.17 2.33
N PRO A 123 5.40 8.46 2.12
CA PRO A 123 5.70 9.50 3.10
C PRO A 123 4.93 9.34 4.41
N ILE A 124 3.72 8.76 4.39
CA ILE A 124 2.94 8.48 5.61
C ILE A 124 3.68 7.46 6.49
N ILE A 125 4.14 6.36 5.91
CA ILE A 125 4.93 5.34 6.63
C ILE A 125 6.24 5.94 7.13
N ALA A 126 6.97 6.72 6.33
CA ALA A 126 8.18 7.37 6.82
C ALA A 126 7.90 8.24 8.06
N ALA A 127 6.85 9.07 8.02
CA ALA A 127 6.47 9.91 9.14
C ALA A 127 6.00 9.11 10.37
N MET A 128 5.31 7.98 10.19
CA MET A 128 4.93 7.07 11.29
C MET A 128 6.12 6.54 12.09
N PHE A 129 7.29 6.39 11.45
CA PHE A 129 8.54 5.94 12.10
C PHE A 129 9.51 7.10 12.37
N GLY A 130 9.06 8.35 12.20
CA GLY A 130 9.88 9.57 12.36
C GLY A 130 10.97 9.75 11.30
N ALA A 131 10.99 8.94 10.25
CA ALA A 131 11.96 9.04 9.17
C ALA A 131 11.70 10.26 8.27
N GLN A 132 12.78 10.85 7.75
CA GLN A 132 12.67 11.95 6.80
C GLN A 132 12.27 11.43 5.41
N THR A 133 11.34 12.11 4.73
CA THR A 133 11.09 11.88 3.30
C THR A 133 11.91 12.86 2.47
N LYS A 134 12.76 12.34 1.58
CA LYS A 134 13.41 13.12 0.51
C LYS A 134 12.62 12.98 -0.77
N THR A 135 11.99 14.08 -1.18
CA THR A 135 11.17 14.12 -2.38
C THR A 135 11.99 14.69 -3.55
N VAL A 136 12.12 13.91 -4.61
CA VAL A 136 12.83 14.28 -5.84
C VAL A 136 11.83 14.76 -6.89
N SER A 137 12.14 15.85 -7.58
CA SER A 137 11.27 16.38 -8.65
C SER A 137 11.00 15.32 -9.71
N ALA A 138 9.74 15.18 -10.12
CA ALA A 138 9.37 14.21 -11.15
C ALA A 138 9.89 14.66 -12.53
N LYS A 139 10.27 13.70 -13.37
CA LYS A 139 10.64 13.94 -14.77
C LYS A 139 9.54 13.42 -15.67
N HIS A 140 8.86 14.32 -16.39
CA HIS A 140 7.68 13.99 -17.21
C HIS A 140 6.61 13.22 -16.43
N TYR A 141 6.30 13.68 -15.22
CA TYR A 141 5.40 13.02 -14.26
C TYR A 141 5.87 11.64 -13.74
N GLY A 142 6.96 11.08 -14.25
CA GLY A 142 7.56 9.83 -13.79
C GLY A 142 8.72 10.02 -12.81
N HIS A 143 9.37 8.91 -12.47
CA HIS A 143 10.56 8.88 -11.63
C HIS A 143 11.78 9.43 -12.38
N ASP A 144 12.49 10.40 -11.81
CA ASP A 144 13.85 10.72 -12.22
C ASP A 144 14.83 9.80 -11.50
N LEU A 145 15.11 8.63 -12.07
CA LEU A 145 15.94 7.61 -11.42
C LEU A 145 17.37 8.07 -11.15
N HIS A 146 17.91 8.97 -11.97
CA HIS A 146 19.24 9.53 -11.75
C HIS A 146 19.24 10.45 -10.55
N ALA A 147 18.32 11.44 -10.52
CA ALA A 147 18.22 12.36 -9.40
C ALA A 147 17.81 11.65 -8.09
N MET A 148 17.00 10.59 -8.17
CA MET A 148 16.68 9.74 -7.02
C MET A 148 17.91 9.00 -6.50
N ALA A 149 18.77 8.49 -7.37
CA ALA A 149 20.03 7.88 -6.96
C ALA A 149 20.98 8.89 -6.31
N GLU A 150 21.08 10.12 -6.84
CA GLU A 150 21.89 11.20 -6.27
C GLU A 150 21.39 11.67 -4.90
N ALA A 151 20.09 11.54 -4.62
CA ALA A 151 19.51 11.90 -3.33
C ALA A 151 19.82 10.90 -2.20
N VAL A 152 20.32 9.71 -2.52
CA VAL A 152 20.67 8.66 -1.55
C VAL A 152 21.89 9.08 -0.73
N ASP A 153 21.82 8.94 0.60
CA ASP A 153 22.93 9.16 1.51
C ASP A 153 23.10 8.03 2.53
N GLN A 154 24.04 8.18 3.46
CA GLN A 154 24.32 7.19 4.52
C GLN A 154 23.14 6.89 5.45
N ARG A 155 22.15 7.78 5.51
CA ARG A 155 20.91 7.62 6.30
C ARG A 155 19.77 7.03 5.49
N THR A 156 19.87 6.98 4.16
CA THR A 156 18.84 6.39 3.31
C THR A 156 18.72 4.90 3.60
N ARG A 157 17.49 4.43 3.78
CA ARG A 157 17.18 3.02 4.04
C ARG A 157 16.26 2.41 2.99
N VAL A 158 15.46 3.23 2.33
CA VAL A 158 14.50 2.78 1.31
C VAL A 158 14.41 3.81 0.19
N VAL A 159 14.37 3.32 -1.04
CA VAL A 159 14.00 4.09 -2.23
C VAL A 159 12.75 3.44 -2.81
N PHE A 160 11.64 4.18 -2.93
CA PHE A 160 10.40 3.64 -3.48
C PHE A 160 10.26 3.98 -4.96
N VAL A 161 10.09 2.96 -5.79
CA VAL A 161 9.86 3.08 -7.24
C VAL A 161 8.61 2.28 -7.60
N ALA A 162 7.52 2.98 -7.92
CA ALA A 162 6.28 2.36 -8.41
C ALA A 162 6.27 2.34 -9.94
N ASN A 163 6.13 1.17 -10.56
CA ASN A 163 6.10 1.04 -12.02
C ASN A 163 5.03 0.02 -12.46
N PRO A 164 3.94 0.44 -13.12
CA PRO A 164 3.58 1.83 -13.46
C PRO A 164 3.32 2.70 -12.21
N ASN A 165 3.35 4.03 -12.36
CA ASN A 165 3.28 4.93 -11.22
C ASN A 165 1.82 5.26 -10.83
N ASN A 166 1.58 5.43 -9.53
CA ASN A 166 0.34 5.97 -8.98
C ASN A 166 0.71 7.28 -8.27
N PRO A 167 0.18 8.44 -8.70
CA PRO A 167 -1.07 8.64 -9.44
C PRO A 167 -0.95 8.94 -10.94
N THR A 168 0.25 8.96 -11.51
CA THR A 168 0.47 9.56 -12.84
C THR A 168 0.25 8.61 -14.02
N GLY A 169 0.12 7.30 -13.78
CA GLY A 169 0.26 6.27 -14.82
C GLY A 169 1.71 5.97 -15.14
#